data_AF-A0AAU4GMP6-F1
#
_entry.id   AF-A0AAU4GMP6-F1
#
_cell.length_a   1.000
_cell.length_b   1.000
_cell.length_c   1.000
_cell.angle_alpha   90.00
_cell.angle_beta   90.00
_cell.angle_gamma   90.00
#
_symmetry.space_group_name_H-M   'P 1'
#
loop_
_entity.id
_entity.type
_entity.pdbx_description
1 polymer ?
#
loop_
_entity_poly.entity_id
_entity_poly.type
_entity_poly.pdbx_seq_one_letter_code
_entity_poly.pdbx_strand_id
1 'polypeptide(L)'
;MIGELLRVVAVDRRLVVDERRRLPGRGAWLHPGPGCLAKAERRRAFPRALKAQGALDAAGLQDHPALTTETGTGTYPEPTGIKEAGRPVMSQP
;
A
#
# COMPACT_ATOMS: atom_id res chain seq x y z
N MET A 1 -14.39 -10.72 -3.83
CA MET A 1 -14.41 -9.96 -5.09
C MET A 1 -12.97 -9.87 -5.55
N ILE A 2 -12.67 -10.44 -6.72
CA ILE A 2 -11.30 -10.76 -7.15
C ILE A 2 -10.44 -9.50 -7.18
N GLY A 3 -9.50 -9.44 -6.22
CA GLY A 3 -8.65 -8.28 -5.98
C GLY A 3 -7.66 -8.11 -7.12
N GLU A 4 -7.93 -7.13 -7.97
CA GLU A 4 -6.92 -6.65 -8.91
C GLU A 4 -5.72 -6.15 -8.10
N LEU A 5 -4.56 -6.72 -8.42
CA LEU A 5 -3.28 -6.37 -7.84
C LEU A 5 -2.45 -5.73 -8.94
N LEU A 6 -2.09 -4.46 -8.74
CA LEU A 6 -1.13 -3.76 -9.56
C LEU A 6 0.27 -4.23 -9.20
N ARG A 7 1.02 -4.63 -10.21
CA ARG A 7 2.45 -4.88 -10.07
C ARG A 7 3.16 -3.54 -10.13
N VAL A 8 3.99 -3.26 -9.13
CA VAL A 8 4.83 -2.07 -9.03
C VAL A 8 6.28 -2.53 -9.09
N VAL A 9 7.09 -1.89 -9.93
CA VAL A 9 8.52 -2.19 -10.06
C VAL A 9 9.34 -0.94 -9.80
N ALA A 10 10.60 -1.10 -9.39
CA ALA A 10 11.54 0.02 -9.29
C ALA A 10 12.37 0.10 -10.58
N VAL A 11 12.30 1.24 -11.27
CA VAL A 11 13.12 1.58 -12.43
C VAL A 11 13.81 2.90 -12.14
N ASP A 12 15.15 2.91 -12.18
CA ASP A 12 15.95 4.12 -11.89
C ASP A 12 15.58 4.84 -10.58
N ARG A 13 15.35 4.06 -9.50
CA ARG A 13 14.88 4.55 -8.19
C ARG A 13 13.48 5.20 -8.19
N ARG A 14 12.73 5.13 -9.29
CA ARG A 14 11.31 5.50 -9.37
C ARG A 14 10.42 4.26 -9.34
N LEU A 15 9.28 4.37 -8.67
CA LEU A 15 8.24 3.36 -8.68
C LEU A 15 7.39 3.54 -9.94
N VAL A 16 7.18 2.44 -10.66
CA VAL A 16 6.38 2.40 -11.90
C VAL A 16 5.39 1.25 -11.83
N VAL A 17 4.17 1.46 -12.31
CA VAL A 17 3.15 0.40 -12.43
C VAL A 17 3.43 -0.41 -13.70
N ASP A 18 3.57 -1.72 -13.55
CA ASP A 18 3.82 -2.69 -14.63
C ASP A 18 2.55 -3.50 -14.92
N GLU A 19 1.57 -2.87 -15.56
CA GLU A 19 0.28 -3.49 -15.90
C GLU A 19 0.45 -4.70 -16.81
N ARG A 20 1.41 -4.62 -17.75
CA ARG A 20 1.66 -5.65 -18.75
C ARG A 20 2.57 -6.77 -18.26
N ARG A 21 3.09 -6.68 -17.03
CA ARG A 21 4.04 -7.63 -16.44
C ARG A 21 5.32 -7.83 -17.28
N ARG A 22 5.77 -6.78 -17.98
CA ARG A 22 6.88 -6.87 -18.96
C ARG A 22 8.20 -6.34 -18.43
N LEU A 23 8.20 -5.62 -17.31
CA LEU A 23 9.43 -5.01 -16.81
C LEU A 23 10.31 -6.03 -16.07
N PRO A 24 11.63 -6.09 -16.39
CA PRO A 24 12.56 -6.96 -15.70
C PRO A 24 12.83 -6.41 -14.29
N GLY A 25 12.88 -7.29 -13.30
CA GLY A 25 13.19 -6.94 -11.91
C GLY A 25 12.19 -7.48 -10.89
N ARG A 26 12.45 -7.16 -9.63
CA ARG A 26 11.56 -7.50 -8.51
C ARG A 26 10.31 -6.61 -8.60
N GLY A 27 9.15 -7.22 -8.44
CA GLY A 27 7.87 -6.51 -8.37
C GLY A 27 7.29 -6.56 -6.95
N ALA A 28 6.60 -5.49 -6.58
CA ALA A 28 5.72 -5.40 -5.43
C ALA A 28 4.27 -5.43 -5.91
N TRP A 29 3.35 -5.90 -5.08
CA TRP A 29 1.92 -5.92 -5.40
C TRP A 29 1.21 -4.88 -4.55
N LEU A 30 0.32 -4.11 -5.18
CA LEU A 30 -0.45 -3.05 -4.56
C LEU A 30 -1.90 -3.12 -5.04
N HIS A 31 -2.85 -2.84 -4.16
CA HIS A 31 -4.24 -2.69 -4.59
C HIS A 31 -4.47 -1.30 -5.20
N PRO A 32 -5.27 -1.17 -6.27
CA PRO A 32 -5.63 0.10 -6.92
C PRO A 32 -6.62 0.93 -6.09
N GLY A 33 -6.40 1.06 -4.78
CA GLY A 33 -7.30 1.78 -3.87
C GLY A 33 -6.66 3.04 -3.31
N PRO A 34 -7.45 4.11 -3.08
CA PRO A 34 -6.94 5.42 -2.66
C PRO A 34 -6.22 5.37 -1.30
N GLY A 35 -6.61 4.46 -0.41
CA GLY A 35 -5.95 4.25 0.89
C GLY A 35 -4.71 3.34 0.86
N CYS A 36 -4.54 2.52 -0.19
CA CYS A 36 -3.45 1.55 -0.25
C CYS A 36 -2.10 2.23 -0.50
N LEU A 37 -2.07 3.14 -1.48
CA LEU A 37 -0.84 3.86 -1.86
C LEU A 37 -0.29 4.65 -0.68
N ALA A 38 -1.12 5.52 -0.08
CA ALA A 38 -0.72 6.35 1.06
C ALA A 38 -0.21 5.53 2.25
N LYS A 39 -0.82 4.36 2.51
CA LYS A 39 -0.39 3.45 3.59
C LYS A 39 0.93 2.76 3.25
N ALA A 40 1.12 2.35 2.00
CA ALA A 40 2.35 1.73 1.51
C ALA A 40 3.52 2.70 1.51
N GLU A 41 3.29 3.96 1.11
CA GLU A 41 4.27 5.05 1.17
C GLU A 41 4.66 5.35 2.63
N ARG A 42 3.67 5.58 3.50
CA ARG A 42 3.92 5.90 4.93
C ARG A 42 4.73 4.82 5.64
N ARG A 43 4.53 3.54 5.28
CA ARG A 43 5.24 2.39 5.88
C ARG A 43 6.54 2.03 5.15
N ARG A 44 6.92 2.74 4.09
CA ARG A 44 8.05 2.39 3.22
C ARG A 44 7.98 0.92 2.74
N ALA A 45 6.78 0.47 2.36
CA ALA A 45 6.54 -0.91 1.96
C ALA A 45 7.25 -1.27 0.63
N PHE A 46 7.29 -0.34 -0.33
CA PHE A 46 7.92 -0.55 -1.63
C PHE A 46 9.43 -0.76 -1.57
N PRO A 47 10.25 0.12 -0.96
CA PRO A 47 11.69 -0.12 -0.87
C PRO A 47 12.00 -1.42 -0.11
N ARG A 48 11.18 -1.80 0.88
CA ARG A 48 11.31 -3.08 1.59
C ARG A 48 10.99 -4.29 0.69
N ALA A 49 9.91 -4.24 -0.09
CA ALA A 49 9.51 -5.31 -1.01
C ALA A 49 10.46 -5.45 -2.20
N LEU A 50 10.93 -4.32 -2.74
CA LEU A 50 11.80 -4.24 -3.90
C LEU A 50 13.30 -4.38 -3.55
N LYS A 51 13.64 -4.41 -2.24
CA LYS A 51 15.02 -4.40 -1.73
C LYS A 51 15.87 -3.25 -2.29
N ALA A 52 15.26 -2.08 -2.45
CA ALA A 52 15.99 -0.89 -2.88
C ALA A 52 16.77 -0.29 -1.70
N GLN A 53 18.00 0.13 -1.96
CA GLN A 53 18.78 0.90 -1.00
C GLN A 53 18.37 2.37 -1.08
N GLY A 54 17.60 2.82 -0.09
CA GLY A 54 17.17 4.22 0.04
C GLY A 54 15.69 4.48 -0.24
N ALA A 55 15.33 5.76 -0.27
CA ALA A 55 13.99 6.19 -0.63
C ALA A 55 13.77 5.99 -2.14
N LEU A 56 12.62 5.42 -2.49
CA LEU A 56 12.17 5.33 -3.87
C LEU A 56 11.15 6.44 -4.11
N ASP A 57 11.21 7.06 -5.28
CA ASP A 57 10.26 8.09 -5.68
C ASP A 57 8.94 7.45 -6.08
N ALA A 58 7.86 7.84 -5.39
CA ALA A 58 6.51 7.34 -5.61
C ALA A 58 5.62 8.31 -6.41
N ALA A 59 6.16 9.46 -6.82
CA ALA A 59 5.42 10.46 -7.58
C ALA A 59 4.76 9.87 -8.84
N GLY A 60 5.47 8.98 -9.55
CA GLY A 60 4.95 8.29 -10.72
C GLY A 60 3.78 7.33 -10.46
N LEU A 61 3.58 6.89 -9.21
CA LEU A 61 2.41 6.10 -8.82
C LEU A 61 1.20 6.99 -8.51
N GLN A 62 1.42 8.15 -7.86
CA GLN A 62 0.34 9.04 -7.46
C GLN A 62 -0.43 9.60 -8.66
N ASP A 63 0.26 9.83 -9.78
CA ASP A 63 -0.32 10.30 -11.05
C ASP A 63 -0.91 9.15 -11.90
N HIS A 64 -0.67 7.89 -11.53
CA HIS A 64 -1.00 6.77 -12.41
C HIS A 64 -2.53 6.55 -12.50
N PRO A 65 -3.10 6.43 -13.72
CA PRO A 65 -4.54 6.29 -13.90
C PRO A 65 -5.08 5.06 -13.17
N ALA A 66 -4.34 3.95 -13.14
CA ALA A 66 -4.73 2.73 -12.42
C ALA A 66 -4.85 2.89 -10.88
N LEU A 67 -4.30 3.97 -10.30
CA LEU A 67 -4.42 4.28 -8.86
C LEU A 67 -5.45 5.37 -8.58
N THR A 68 -5.76 6.19 -9.59
CA THR A 68 -6.80 7.23 -9.53
C THR A 68 -8.16 6.73 -10.00
N THR A 69 -8.22 5.56 -10.67
CA THR A 69 -9.48 4.98 -11.13
C THR A 69 -10.41 4.79 -9.95
N GLU A 70 -11.62 5.33 -10.11
CA GLU A 70 -12.78 5.19 -9.23
C GLU A 70 -13.30 3.75 -9.20
N THR A 71 -12.42 2.77 -9.05
CA THR A 71 -12.79 1.37 -8.87
C THR A 71 -13.46 1.28 -7.51
N GLY A 72 -14.78 1.43 -7.54
CA GLY A 72 -15.66 1.57 -6.40
C GLY A 72 -15.40 0.52 -5.33
N THR A 73 -15.55 0.97 -4.08
CA THR A 73 -15.76 0.13 -2.90
C THR A 73 -14.60 -0.84 -2.60
N GLY A 74 -13.40 -0.29 -2.45
CA GLY A 74 -12.39 -0.88 -1.57
C GLY A 74 -12.76 -0.62 -0.11
N THR A 75 -13.66 -1.41 0.47
CA THR A 75 -13.81 -1.51 1.93
C THR A 75 -12.48 -2.02 2.48
N TYR A 76 -11.59 -1.12 2.87
CA TYR A 76 -10.59 -1.44 3.88
C TYR A 76 -11.39 -1.56 5.17
N PRO A 77 -11.52 -2.75 5.80
CA PRO A 77 -11.85 -2.73 7.21
C PRO A 77 -10.76 -1.89 7.87
N GLU A 78 -11.18 -0.83 8.55
CA GLU A 78 -10.30 -0.07 9.43
C GLU A 78 -9.45 -1.06 10.24
N PRO A 79 -8.16 -0.77 10.47
CA PRO A 79 -7.47 -1.48 11.53
C PRO A 79 -8.21 -1.11 12.82
N THR A 80 -9.19 -1.92 13.23
CA THR A 80 -9.92 -1.76 14.49
C THR A 80 -8.87 -1.49 15.54
N GLY A 81 -8.85 -0.25 16.01
CA GLY A 81 -7.98 0.21 17.06
C GLY A 81 -8.08 -0.79 18.20
N ILE A 82 -6.91 -1.13 18.72
CA ILE A 82 -6.70 -1.60 20.08
C ILE A 82 -7.75 -1.00 21.02
N LYS A 83 -8.82 -1.75 21.31
CA LYS A 83 -9.63 -1.43 22.48
C LYS A 83 -8.78 -1.83 23.65
N GLU A 84 -8.17 -0.83 24.28
CA GLU A 84 -7.68 -0.90 25.65
C GLU A 84 -8.66 -1.76 26.46
N ALA A 85 -8.23 -2.95 26.85
CA ALA A 85 -8.84 -3.63 27.99
C ALA A 85 -8.39 -2.85 29.22
N GLY A 86 -9.04 -1.70 29.42
CA GLY A 86 -9.00 -0.95 30.66
C GLY A 86 -9.33 -1.92 31.78
N ARG A 87 -8.42 -1.98 32.75
CA ARG A 87 -8.50 -2.79 33.95
C ARG A 87 -9.67 -2.23 34.77
N PRO A 88 -10.74 -2.99 35.06
CA PRO A 88 -11.66 -2.53 36.10
C PRO A 88 -10.97 -2.76 37.45
N VAL A 89 -10.41 -1.70 38.02
CA VAL A 89 -10.25 -1.59 39.47
C VAL A 89 -11.65 -1.45 40.05
N MET A 90 -12.24 -2.57 40.46
CA MET A 90 -13.42 -2.55 41.30
C MET A 90 -12.96 -2.32 42.73
N SER A 91 -13.04 -1.06 43.14
CA SER A 91 -13.06 -0.66 44.53
C SER A 91 -14.40 -1.06 45.15
N GLN A 92 -14.31 -1.83 46.24
CA GLN A 92 -15.13 -1.75 47.47
C GLN A 92 -16.60 -2.21 47.46
N PRO A 93 -17.20 -2.50 48.64
CA PRO A 93 -16.82 -2.16 50.03
C PRO A 93 -15.80 -3.08 50.73
#